data_AF-A0A833JA54-F1
#
_entry.id   AF-A0A833JA54-F1
#
_cell.length_a   1.000
_cell.length_b   1.000
_cell.length_c   1.000
_cell.angle_alpha   90.00
_cell.angle_beta   90.00
_cell.angle_gamma   90.00
#
_symmetry.space_group_name_H-M   'P 1'
#
loop_
_entity.id
_entity.type
_entity.pdbx_description
1 polymer ?
#
loop_
_entity_poly.entity_id
_entity_poly.type
_entity_poly.pdbx_seq_one_letter_code
_entity_poly.pdbx_strand_id
1 'polypeptide(L)'
;MSAGGAPDPLPDALRFAAEPVPGRLALILRALRRPLQALSLLLTRLSGYRLRAAQRYIALTGAHHQLDWPADRVPPGELPAALAAAGIELIEADAGGAVRLASEGPAIVLLSARGQQIAAGASAAIAAAFADPDLHALYGDAVFRPSSRGPWLPLLRPAFDRDDLRSVDYLGPVIALRRASLLGANPIVGAAALDLTLGVAARFGPAAVRHLPRILSFGELEGGGEGRQASRHARLKAVERDLARAGEGGTHLVLEDHGVIRLARPLPEPRPLVSLIVPTRDRLDLLRPCIESLRRRTDWPAKEILICDNGSRDPATLAYFRALEADGAARVVACPGPFNFAAINNRVAAEARGRLLAFINNDVEAEAPDWLERMVGEALRPEIGAVGARLIDGEGRIQHGGIVLGTGGLVTHGHRHFPGAAAGYLGALRATRSVSAVTAACLVVETRKFFRVEGFDASTFAIDFNDVDLCLRLNAIGLRTLYVGGAVLHHRESASRRPSPESAARHRGEVEALKQRWGPLLAQDPHYHPGFDPNLSTHLRLRRGWTGLEPAEPR
;
A
#
# COMPACT_ATOMS: atom_id res chain seq x y z
N MET A 1 -16.14 7.42 -25.20
CA MET A 1 -17.03 6.26 -25.40
C MET A 1 -16.15 5.01 -25.38
N SER A 2 -15.92 4.41 -24.20
CA SER A 2 -15.18 3.15 -24.10
C SER A 2 -16.14 1.97 -24.18
N ALA A 3 -15.77 0.99 -24.99
CA ALA A 3 -16.54 -0.21 -25.27
C ALA A 3 -17.05 -0.90 -23.99
N GLY A 4 -18.33 -1.29 -24.02
CA GLY A 4 -18.95 -2.12 -23.00
C GLY A 4 -18.28 -3.50 -22.94
N GLY A 5 -17.30 -3.63 -22.05
CA GLY A 5 -16.81 -4.92 -21.59
C GLY A 5 -17.86 -5.57 -20.69
N ALA A 6 -18.04 -6.89 -20.82
CA ALA A 6 -18.90 -7.66 -19.93
C ALA A 6 -18.56 -7.36 -18.45
N PRO A 7 -19.54 -7.28 -17.54
CA PRO A 7 -19.29 -7.02 -16.14
C PRO A 7 -18.38 -8.12 -15.55
N ASP A 8 -17.22 -7.69 -15.06
CA ASP A 8 -16.21 -8.55 -14.45
C ASP A 8 -16.78 -9.38 -13.29
N PRO A 9 -16.57 -10.70 -13.24
CA PRO A 9 -17.27 -11.58 -12.29
C PRO A 9 -16.84 -11.41 -10.82
N LEU A 10 -15.67 -10.82 -10.54
CA LEU A 10 -15.12 -10.70 -9.19
C LEU A 10 -15.26 -9.27 -8.62
N PRO A 11 -15.55 -9.12 -7.31
CA PRO A 11 -15.41 -7.85 -6.61
C PRO A 11 -14.02 -7.23 -6.82
N ASP A 12 -13.95 -5.91 -6.77
CA ASP A 12 -12.74 -5.13 -7.07
C ASP A 12 -11.52 -5.56 -6.24
N ALA A 13 -11.72 -5.82 -4.95
CA ALA A 13 -10.70 -6.34 -4.03
C ALA A 13 -10.24 -7.78 -4.38
N LEU A 14 -11.00 -8.54 -5.15
CA LEU A 14 -10.70 -9.97 -5.43
C LEU A 14 -10.05 -10.20 -6.77
N ARG A 15 -9.76 -9.13 -7.52
CA ARG A 15 -9.16 -9.22 -8.86
C ARG A 15 -7.79 -9.87 -8.88
N PHE A 16 -7.05 -9.83 -7.77
CA PHE A 16 -5.78 -10.53 -7.63
C PHE A 16 -5.91 -12.05 -7.88
N ALA A 17 -7.08 -12.63 -7.63
CA ALA A 17 -7.35 -14.05 -7.85
C ALA A 17 -7.47 -14.43 -9.34
N ALA A 18 -7.74 -13.45 -10.21
CA ALA A 18 -7.85 -13.63 -11.65
C ALA A 18 -6.60 -13.16 -12.42
N GLU A 19 -5.55 -12.71 -11.72
CA GLU A 19 -4.32 -12.28 -12.39
C GLU A 19 -3.63 -13.46 -13.08
N PRO A 20 -3.25 -13.32 -14.37
CA PRO A 20 -2.68 -14.42 -15.13
C PRO A 20 -1.31 -14.82 -14.59
N VAL A 21 -1.15 -16.12 -14.29
CA VAL A 21 0.14 -16.70 -13.91
C VAL A 21 0.94 -17.04 -15.17
N PRO A 22 2.20 -16.58 -15.32
CA PRO A 22 3.00 -16.91 -16.48
C PRO A 22 3.22 -18.42 -16.61
N GLY A 23 2.92 -18.98 -17.79
CA GLY A 23 3.20 -20.38 -18.09
C GLY A 23 4.70 -20.71 -18.09
N ARG A 24 5.04 -22.00 -17.99
CA ARG A 24 6.44 -22.49 -17.93
C ARG A 24 7.33 -21.97 -19.07
N LEU A 25 6.80 -21.91 -20.29
CA LEU A 25 7.55 -21.41 -21.46
C LEU A 25 7.93 -19.93 -21.31
N ALA A 26 7.01 -19.08 -20.82
CA ALA A 26 7.27 -17.66 -20.60
C ALA A 26 8.35 -17.45 -19.53
N LEU A 27 8.34 -18.27 -18.47
CA LEU A 27 9.37 -18.26 -17.42
C LEU A 27 10.75 -18.67 -17.96
N ILE A 28 10.80 -19.69 -18.83
CA ILE A 28 12.05 -20.12 -19.49
C ILE A 28 12.58 -19.02 -20.41
N LEU A 29 11.74 -18.40 -21.22
CA LEU A 29 12.14 -17.30 -22.11
C LEU A 29 12.68 -16.09 -21.32
N ARG A 30 12.08 -15.77 -20.16
CA ARG A 30 12.61 -14.73 -19.25
C ARG A 30 14.00 -15.10 -18.71
N ALA A 31 14.21 -16.35 -18.33
CA ALA A 31 15.51 -16.83 -17.86
C ALA A 31 16.58 -16.78 -18.96
N LEU A 32 16.24 -17.17 -20.19
CA LEU A 32 17.14 -17.15 -21.36
C LEU A 32 17.61 -15.74 -21.73
N ARG A 33 16.79 -14.71 -21.49
CA ARG A 33 17.18 -13.30 -21.68
C ARG A 33 18.22 -12.82 -20.67
N ARG A 34 18.47 -13.55 -19.58
CA ARG A 34 19.42 -13.18 -18.50
C ARG A 34 20.30 -14.36 -18.07
N PRO A 35 21.20 -14.84 -18.94
CA PRO A 35 21.97 -16.06 -18.70
C PRO A 35 22.84 -15.98 -17.44
N LEU A 36 23.44 -14.81 -17.16
CA LEU A 36 24.27 -14.61 -15.95
C LEU A 36 23.45 -14.70 -14.66
N GLN A 37 22.21 -14.17 -14.65
CA GLN A 37 21.33 -14.26 -13.48
C GLN A 37 20.81 -15.71 -13.29
N ALA A 38 20.51 -16.40 -14.40
CA ALA A 38 20.14 -17.81 -14.37
C ALA A 38 21.27 -18.71 -13.83
N LEU A 39 22.52 -18.47 -14.26
CA LEU A 39 23.70 -19.17 -13.73
C LEU A 39 23.90 -18.90 -12.23
N SER A 40 23.79 -17.63 -11.82
CA SER A 40 23.88 -17.21 -10.42
C SER A 40 22.82 -17.90 -9.54
N LEU A 41 21.60 -18.04 -10.05
CA LEU A 41 20.54 -18.81 -9.40
C LEU A 41 20.91 -20.30 -9.26
N LEU A 42 21.41 -20.93 -10.32
CA LEU A 42 21.82 -22.34 -10.33
C LEU A 42 22.92 -22.60 -9.29
N LEU A 43 23.96 -21.77 -9.29
CA LEU A 43 25.04 -21.85 -8.29
C LEU A 43 24.50 -21.71 -6.86
N THR A 44 23.58 -20.77 -6.62
CA THR A 44 22.97 -20.58 -5.28
C THR A 44 22.19 -21.82 -4.81
N ARG A 45 21.49 -22.50 -5.74
CA ARG A 45 20.79 -23.75 -5.43
C ARG A 45 21.76 -24.86 -5.10
N LEU A 46 22.84 -25.01 -5.87
CA LEU A 46 23.88 -26.01 -5.63
C LEU A 46 24.59 -25.80 -4.29
N SER A 47 24.79 -24.55 -3.87
CA SER A 47 25.35 -24.20 -2.56
C SER A 47 24.38 -24.39 -1.38
N GLY A 48 23.17 -24.91 -1.60
CA GLY A 48 22.21 -25.18 -0.52
C GLY A 48 21.47 -23.95 0.05
N TYR A 49 21.72 -22.74 -0.46
CA TYR A 49 21.04 -21.52 -0.01
C TYR A 49 19.62 -21.39 -0.57
N ARG A 50 18.72 -22.29 -0.17
CA ARG A 50 17.36 -22.43 -0.69
C ARG A 50 16.56 -21.13 -0.72
N LEU A 51 16.62 -20.32 0.35
CA LEU A 51 15.88 -19.06 0.43
C LEU A 51 16.41 -18.01 -0.56
N ARG A 52 17.74 -17.80 -0.59
CA ARG A 52 18.37 -16.88 -1.55
C ARG A 52 18.12 -17.30 -2.99
N ALA A 53 18.12 -18.61 -3.26
CA ALA A 53 17.75 -19.13 -4.56
C ALA A 53 16.29 -18.83 -4.91
N ALA A 54 15.35 -18.94 -3.98
CA ALA A 54 13.95 -18.60 -4.22
C ALA A 54 13.75 -17.09 -4.49
N GLN A 55 14.42 -16.22 -3.73
CA GLN A 55 14.42 -14.76 -3.97
C GLN A 55 15.01 -14.42 -5.35
N ARG A 56 16.15 -15.02 -5.72
CA ARG A 56 16.77 -14.84 -7.04
C ARG A 56 15.87 -15.35 -8.18
N TYR A 57 15.16 -16.45 -7.95
CA TYR A 57 14.19 -16.96 -8.91
C TYR A 57 13.07 -15.95 -9.16
N ILE A 58 12.46 -15.38 -8.10
CA ILE A 58 11.42 -14.35 -8.22
C ILE A 58 11.95 -13.11 -8.95
N ALA A 59 13.14 -12.63 -8.61
CA ALA A 59 13.76 -11.49 -9.30
C ALA A 59 13.97 -11.75 -10.81
N LEU A 60 14.27 -13.00 -11.18
CA LEU A 60 14.46 -13.42 -12.56
C LEU A 60 13.14 -13.58 -13.31
N THR A 61 12.14 -14.19 -12.68
CA THR A 61 10.92 -14.64 -13.36
C THR A 61 9.72 -13.73 -13.15
N GLY A 62 9.77 -12.82 -12.19
CA GLY A 62 8.61 -12.08 -11.69
C GLY A 62 7.88 -12.83 -10.57
N ALA A 63 7.11 -12.07 -9.78
CA ALA A 63 6.27 -12.56 -8.71
C ALA A 63 4.80 -12.70 -9.17
N HIS A 64 4.07 -13.61 -8.54
CA HIS A 64 2.64 -13.83 -8.69
C HIS A 64 2.08 -14.44 -7.38
N HIS A 65 0.81 -14.24 -7.11
CA HIS A 65 0.16 -14.80 -5.94
C HIS A 65 0.14 -16.35 -6.00
N GLN A 66 0.48 -16.98 -4.87
CA GLN A 66 0.46 -18.42 -4.62
C GLN A 66 -0.32 -18.66 -3.33
N LEU A 67 -1.62 -18.35 -3.37
CA LEU A 67 -2.50 -18.23 -2.21
C LEU A 67 -3.58 -19.31 -2.18
N ASP A 68 -3.28 -20.52 -2.63
CA ASP A 68 -4.23 -21.63 -2.52
C ASP A 68 -4.46 -21.98 -1.05
N TRP A 69 -5.72 -21.99 -0.63
CA TRP A 69 -6.14 -22.49 0.67
C TRP A 69 -6.51 -23.98 0.55
N PRO A 70 -5.83 -24.89 1.25
CA PRO A 70 -6.15 -26.31 1.17
C PRO A 70 -7.59 -26.62 1.63
N ALA A 71 -8.30 -27.47 0.92
CA ALA A 71 -9.71 -27.80 1.22
C ALA A 71 -9.89 -28.45 2.60
N ASP A 72 -8.90 -29.24 3.04
CA ASP A 72 -8.83 -29.85 4.37
C ASP A 72 -8.57 -28.83 5.50
N ARG A 73 -8.21 -27.59 5.15
CA ARG A 73 -8.03 -26.48 6.09
C ARG A 73 -9.20 -25.51 6.12
N VAL A 74 -10.26 -25.74 5.35
CA VAL A 74 -11.48 -24.93 5.47
C VAL A 74 -12.08 -25.19 6.86
N PRO A 75 -12.35 -24.15 7.67
CA PRO A 75 -12.91 -24.35 9.00
C PRO A 75 -14.28 -25.04 8.96
N PRO A 76 -14.64 -25.82 9.99
CA PRO A 76 -16.02 -26.24 10.16
C PRO A 76 -16.91 -25.03 10.49
N GLY A 77 -18.21 -25.15 10.16
CA GLY A 77 -19.22 -24.14 10.48
C GLY A 77 -19.53 -24.10 11.98
N GLU A 78 -19.76 -22.90 12.50
CA GLU A 78 -20.19 -22.68 13.87
C GLU A 78 -21.70 -22.87 14.01
N LEU A 79 -22.14 -23.45 15.13
CA LEU A 79 -23.56 -23.68 15.39
C LEU A 79 -24.25 -22.37 15.81
N PRO A 80 -25.49 -22.10 15.36
CA PRO A 80 -26.24 -20.91 15.76
C PRO A 80 -26.37 -20.72 17.29
N ALA A 81 -26.46 -21.82 18.05
CA ALA A 81 -26.52 -21.79 19.51
C ALA A 81 -25.24 -21.19 20.14
N ALA A 82 -24.08 -21.36 19.52
CA ALA A 82 -22.83 -20.79 20.03
C ALA A 82 -22.79 -19.26 19.88
N LEU A 83 -23.29 -18.73 18.76
CA LEU A 83 -23.46 -17.29 18.56
C LEU A 83 -24.40 -16.68 19.61
N ALA A 84 -25.55 -17.32 19.84
CA ALA A 84 -26.51 -16.87 20.85
C ALA A 84 -25.91 -16.90 22.26
N ALA A 85 -25.19 -17.97 22.62
CA ALA A 85 -24.50 -18.08 23.90
C ALA A 85 -23.39 -17.02 24.09
N ALA A 86 -22.74 -16.60 23.00
CA ALA A 86 -21.76 -15.52 22.98
C ALA A 86 -22.40 -14.11 22.99
N GLY A 87 -23.74 -14.00 23.03
CA GLY A 87 -24.43 -12.71 22.99
C GLY A 87 -24.34 -12.01 21.63
N ILE A 88 -24.31 -12.79 20.54
CA ILE A 88 -24.19 -12.32 19.17
C ILE A 88 -25.49 -12.59 18.41
N GLU A 89 -26.05 -11.54 17.81
CA GLU A 89 -27.12 -11.65 16.82
C GLU A 89 -26.52 -11.70 15.41
N LEU A 90 -26.76 -12.80 14.68
CA LEU A 90 -26.39 -12.89 13.26
C LEU A 90 -27.50 -12.27 12.40
N ILE A 91 -27.14 -11.26 11.60
CA ILE A 91 -28.02 -10.63 10.62
C ILE A 91 -27.42 -10.80 9.22
N GLU A 92 -28.09 -11.60 8.40
CA GLU A 92 -27.73 -11.80 7.00
C GLU A 92 -28.39 -10.73 6.12
N ALA A 93 -27.64 -10.19 5.15
CA ALA A 93 -28.19 -9.27 4.17
C ALA A 93 -29.16 -10.00 3.22
N ASP A 94 -30.27 -9.34 2.87
CA ASP A 94 -31.21 -9.91 1.89
C ASP A 94 -30.67 -9.89 0.46
N ALA A 95 -31.43 -10.41 -0.50
CA ALA A 95 -31.03 -10.45 -1.91
C ALA A 95 -30.77 -9.07 -2.52
N GLY A 96 -31.38 -8.00 -1.98
CA GLY A 96 -31.15 -6.61 -2.38
C GLY A 96 -29.99 -5.94 -1.65
N GLY A 97 -29.34 -6.64 -0.71
CA GLY A 97 -28.29 -6.10 0.15
C GLY A 97 -28.80 -5.23 1.29
N ALA A 98 -30.09 -5.30 1.63
CA ALA A 98 -30.65 -4.59 2.78
C ALA A 98 -30.39 -5.38 4.07
N VAL A 99 -30.18 -4.63 5.15
CA VAL A 99 -29.94 -5.17 6.50
C VAL A 99 -30.97 -4.54 7.44
N ARG A 100 -31.67 -5.37 8.21
CA ARG A 100 -32.68 -4.92 9.17
C ARG A 100 -32.10 -4.98 10.58
N LEU A 101 -31.89 -3.81 11.18
CA LEU A 101 -31.36 -3.70 12.53
C LEU A 101 -32.51 -3.54 13.53
N ALA A 102 -32.61 -4.45 14.50
CA ALA A 102 -33.53 -4.31 15.61
C ALA A 102 -32.98 -3.34 16.67
N SER A 103 -33.86 -2.55 17.30
CA SER A 103 -33.49 -1.61 18.36
C SER A 103 -33.03 -2.31 19.64
N GLU A 104 -33.54 -3.51 19.89
CA GLU A 104 -33.23 -4.36 21.05
C GLU A 104 -32.66 -5.70 20.59
N GLY A 105 -31.94 -6.37 21.48
CA GLY A 105 -31.34 -7.67 21.22
C GLY A 105 -29.94 -7.81 21.82
N PRO A 106 -29.20 -8.86 21.44
CA PRO A 106 -27.84 -9.11 21.93
C PRO A 106 -26.90 -7.92 21.70
N ALA A 107 -25.90 -7.75 22.58
CA ALA A 107 -25.01 -6.59 22.57
C ALA A 107 -24.14 -6.48 21.30
N ILE A 108 -23.89 -7.61 20.62
CA ILE A 108 -23.10 -7.69 19.40
C ILE A 108 -24.02 -8.06 18.23
N VAL A 109 -23.90 -7.31 17.14
CA VAL A 109 -24.54 -7.60 15.85
C VAL A 109 -23.46 -8.09 14.89
N LEU A 110 -23.61 -9.30 14.38
CA LEU A 110 -22.77 -9.89 13.36
C LEU A 110 -23.47 -9.78 12.02
N LEU A 111 -23.04 -8.82 11.19
CA LEU A 111 -23.53 -8.69 9.82
C LEU A 111 -22.82 -9.69 8.93
N SER A 112 -23.59 -10.44 8.13
CA SER A 112 -23.06 -11.40 7.16
C SER A 112 -23.59 -11.12 5.77
N ALA A 113 -22.71 -11.20 4.77
CA ALA A 113 -23.14 -11.37 3.40
C ALA A 113 -23.85 -12.73 3.24
N ARG A 114 -24.68 -12.82 2.20
CA ARG A 114 -25.46 -14.02 1.91
C ARG A 114 -24.57 -15.24 1.64
N GLY A 115 -24.97 -16.40 2.14
CA GLY A 115 -24.33 -17.69 1.82
C GLY A 115 -22.99 -17.92 2.50
N GLN A 116 -22.66 -17.13 3.52
CA GLN A 116 -21.46 -17.34 4.33
C GLN A 116 -21.77 -18.19 5.56
N GLN A 117 -20.82 -19.05 5.91
CA GLN A 117 -20.79 -19.76 7.17
C GLN A 117 -19.82 -19.07 8.12
N ILE A 118 -20.18 -19.03 9.40
CA ILE A 118 -19.30 -18.56 10.46
C ILE A 118 -18.34 -19.69 10.80
N ALA A 119 -17.05 -19.39 10.91
CA ALA A 119 -16.02 -20.37 11.24
C ALA A 119 -16.09 -20.76 12.73
N ALA A 120 -15.86 -22.03 13.04
CA ALA A 120 -15.86 -22.49 14.43
C ALA A 120 -14.92 -21.68 15.35
N GLY A 121 -15.45 -21.28 16.51
CA GLY A 121 -14.74 -20.47 17.49
C GLY A 121 -14.68 -18.98 17.16
N ALA A 122 -15.28 -18.54 16.04
CA ALA A 122 -15.38 -17.13 15.72
C ALA A 122 -16.24 -16.39 16.77
N SER A 123 -17.36 -16.97 17.19
CA SER A 123 -18.24 -16.36 18.21
C SER A 123 -17.50 -16.04 19.52
N ALA A 124 -16.72 -17.00 20.04
CA ALA A 124 -15.92 -16.82 21.24
C ALA A 124 -14.83 -15.77 21.06
N ALA A 125 -14.12 -15.77 19.92
CA ALA A 125 -13.07 -14.80 19.63
C ALA A 125 -13.63 -13.37 19.46
N ILE A 126 -14.80 -13.24 18.82
CA ILE A 126 -15.52 -11.97 18.68
C ILE A 126 -15.95 -11.46 20.06
N ALA A 127 -16.62 -12.28 20.87
CA ALA A 127 -17.06 -11.90 22.20
C ALA A 127 -15.89 -11.47 23.11
N ALA A 128 -14.77 -12.19 23.05
CA ALA A 128 -13.55 -11.84 23.77
C ALA A 128 -12.99 -10.48 23.35
N ALA A 129 -13.00 -10.16 22.05
CA ALA A 129 -12.56 -8.86 21.56
C ALA A 129 -13.47 -7.71 22.03
N PHE A 130 -14.80 -7.91 22.06
CA PHE A 130 -15.77 -6.92 22.52
C PHE A 130 -15.84 -6.73 24.04
N ALA A 131 -15.08 -7.53 24.81
CA ALA A 131 -14.82 -7.26 26.22
C ALA A 131 -14.12 -5.91 26.41
N ASP A 132 -13.37 -5.45 25.40
CA ASP A 132 -12.90 -4.06 25.34
C ASP A 132 -14.08 -3.11 25.05
N PRO A 133 -14.43 -2.20 25.98
CA PRO A 133 -15.55 -1.28 25.81
C PRO A 133 -15.34 -0.27 24.67
N ASP A 134 -14.09 0.04 24.31
CA ASP A 134 -13.75 1.01 23.26
C ASP A 134 -13.82 0.38 21.85
N LEU A 135 -13.95 -0.95 21.77
CA LEU A 135 -14.20 -1.63 20.50
C LEU A 135 -15.67 -1.49 20.10
N HIS A 136 -15.91 -0.96 18.90
CA HIS A 136 -17.25 -0.75 18.35
C HIS A 136 -17.49 -1.50 17.04
N ALA A 137 -16.44 -1.81 16.28
CA ALA A 137 -16.51 -2.65 15.09
C ALA A 137 -15.31 -3.58 15.00
N LEU A 138 -15.55 -4.83 14.60
CA LEU A 138 -14.53 -5.85 14.44
C LEU A 138 -14.78 -6.60 13.13
N TYR A 139 -13.78 -6.67 12.28
CA TYR A 139 -13.77 -7.56 11.12
C TYR A 139 -12.60 -8.52 11.22
N GLY A 140 -12.66 -9.63 10.48
CA GLY A 140 -11.58 -10.60 10.44
C GLY A 140 -11.39 -11.16 9.05
N ASP A 141 -10.58 -12.20 8.95
CA ASP A 141 -10.25 -12.82 7.68
C ASP A 141 -11.35 -13.78 7.22
N ALA A 142 -11.28 -14.18 5.96
CA ALA A 142 -12.23 -15.15 5.40
C ALA A 142 -11.56 -16.11 4.44
N VAL A 143 -12.20 -17.24 4.19
CA VAL A 143 -11.81 -18.19 3.14
C VAL A 143 -12.96 -18.32 2.16
N PHE A 144 -12.74 -17.98 0.90
CA PHE A 144 -13.82 -17.99 -0.08
C PHE A 144 -13.49 -18.87 -1.26
N ARG A 145 -14.54 -19.29 -1.96
CA ARG A 145 -14.43 -20.04 -3.20
C ARG A 145 -15.10 -19.24 -4.34
N PRO A 146 -14.35 -18.84 -5.39
CA PRO A 146 -14.89 -18.04 -6.50
C PRO A 146 -15.98 -18.76 -7.32
N SER A 147 -15.89 -20.09 -7.40
CA SER A 147 -16.87 -20.95 -8.08
C SER A 147 -16.79 -22.35 -7.50
N SER A 148 -17.86 -23.13 -7.57
CA SER A 148 -17.91 -24.49 -7.00
C SER A 148 -16.76 -25.43 -7.42
N ARG A 149 -16.12 -25.18 -8.58
CA ARG A 149 -14.96 -25.93 -9.09
C ARG A 149 -13.62 -25.20 -8.94
N GLY A 150 -13.60 -23.97 -8.44
CA GLY A 150 -12.41 -23.16 -8.21
C GLY A 150 -11.69 -23.49 -6.89
N PRO A 151 -10.43 -23.05 -6.73
CA PRO A 151 -9.71 -23.23 -5.48
C PRO A 151 -10.33 -22.38 -4.36
N TRP A 152 -10.13 -22.81 -3.12
CA TRP A 152 -10.35 -21.94 -1.96
C TRP A 152 -9.22 -20.93 -1.88
N LEU A 153 -9.56 -19.69 -1.55
CA LEU A 153 -8.63 -18.57 -1.47
C LEU A 153 -8.83 -17.81 -0.16
N PRO A 154 -7.75 -17.34 0.47
CA PRO A 154 -7.82 -16.54 1.68
C PRO A 154 -8.02 -15.05 1.38
N LEU A 155 -8.82 -14.41 2.22
CA LEU A 155 -8.98 -12.96 2.34
C LEU A 155 -8.38 -12.54 3.68
N LEU A 156 -7.11 -12.18 3.64
CA LEU A 156 -6.32 -11.73 4.78
C LEU A 156 -6.31 -10.22 4.80
N ARG A 157 -7.04 -9.63 5.71
CA ARG A 157 -7.30 -8.19 5.65
C ARG A 157 -6.20 -7.40 6.34
N PRO A 158 -5.90 -6.17 5.90
CA PRO A 158 -5.00 -5.31 6.64
C PRO A 158 -5.65 -4.86 7.95
N ALA A 159 -4.85 -4.28 8.84
CA ALA A 159 -5.37 -3.47 9.94
C ALA A 159 -6.23 -2.32 9.41
N PHE A 160 -7.12 -1.79 10.25
CA PHE A 160 -8.11 -0.81 9.81
C PHE A 160 -7.43 0.45 9.29
N ASP A 161 -7.73 0.75 8.03
CA ASP A 161 -7.32 1.95 7.34
C ASP A 161 -8.52 2.56 6.62
N ARG A 162 -8.93 3.75 7.07
CA ARG A 162 -10.06 4.49 6.51
C ARG A 162 -9.79 4.99 5.09
N ASP A 163 -8.55 5.37 4.77
CA ASP A 163 -8.17 5.84 3.44
C ASP A 163 -8.22 4.68 2.43
N ASP A 164 -7.67 3.51 2.80
CA ASP A 164 -7.77 2.30 1.99
C ASP A 164 -9.23 1.86 1.82
N LEU A 165 -10.02 1.92 2.91
CA LEU A 165 -11.43 1.50 2.89
C LEU A 165 -12.30 2.41 2.02
N ARG A 166 -11.98 3.71 1.97
CA ARG A 166 -12.62 4.66 1.05
C ARG A 166 -12.25 4.36 -0.40
N SER A 167 -11.03 3.88 -0.67
CA SER A 167 -10.57 3.53 -2.02
C SER A 167 -11.11 2.18 -2.51
N VAL A 168 -11.01 1.14 -1.69
CA VAL A 168 -11.43 -0.22 -2.01
C VAL A 168 -12.15 -0.81 -0.81
N ASP A 169 -13.35 -1.35 -1.04
CA ASP A 169 -14.05 -2.08 0.01
C ASP A 169 -13.39 -3.46 0.20
N TYR A 170 -12.43 -3.53 1.12
CA TYR A 170 -11.76 -4.77 1.51
C TYR A 170 -12.46 -5.48 2.67
N LEU A 171 -13.57 -4.93 3.18
CA LEU A 171 -14.32 -5.56 4.26
C LEU A 171 -14.99 -6.84 3.77
N GLY A 172 -15.53 -7.56 4.74
CA GLY A 172 -16.48 -8.62 4.49
C GLY A 172 -15.95 -9.99 4.88
N PRO A 173 -16.62 -11.04 4.40
CA PRO A 173 -18.06 -10.97 4.18
C PRO A 173 -18.82 -10.87 5.52
N VAL A 174 -18.12 -10.87 6.65
CA VAL A 174 -18.68 -10.74 8.00
C VAL A 174 -18.04 -9.58 8.75
N ILE A 175 -18.85 -8.81 9.48
CA ILE A 175 -18.39 -7.78 10.41
C ILE A 175 -19.25 -7.79 11.68
N ALA A 176 -18.59 -7.74 12.84
CA ALA A 176 -19.23 -7.61 14.13
C ALA A 176 -19.26 -6.13 14.57
N LEU A 177 -20.37 -5.69 15.12
CA LEU A 177 -20.63 -4.31 15.53
C LEU A 177 -21.28 -4.29 16.90
N ARG A 178 -20.91 -3.31 17.74
CA ARG A 178 -21.59 -3.08 19.03
C ARG A 178 -22.98 -2.51 18.76
N ARG A 179 -24.06 -3.14 19.23
CA ARG A 179 -25.45 -2.70 18.96
C ARG A 179 -25.69 -1.25 19.37
N ALA A 180 -25.19 -0.84 20.53
CA ALA A 180 -25.35 0.53 21.02
C ALA A 180 -24.79 1.59 20.05
N SER A 181 -23.81 1.24 19.22
CA SER A 181 -23.26 2.12 18.19
C SER A 181 -24.15 2.27 16.97
N LEU A 182 -25.12 1.36 16.79
CA LEU A 182 -26.03 1.29 15.64
C LEU A 182 -27.38 1.98 15.91
N LEU A 183 -27.61 2.53 17.10
CA LEU A 183 -28.85 3.22 17.44
C LEU A 183 -29.11 4.39 16.48
N GLY A 184 -30.25 4.35 15.80
CA GLY A 184 -30.64 5.34 14.79
C GLY A 184 -29.90 5.22 13.46
N ALA A 185 -29.07 4.19 13.26
CA ALA A 185 -28.37 3.98 12.00
C ALA A 185 -29.34 3.55 10.90
N ASN A 186 -29.20 4.17 9.72
CA ASN A 186 -29.89 3.79 8.49
C ASN A 186 -28.84 3.39 7.43
N PRO A 187 -28.37 2.13 7.46
CA PRO A 187 -27.28 1.69 6.60
C PRO A 187 -27.66 1.77 5.12
N ILE A 188 -26.70 2.13 4.28
CA ILE A 188 -26.90 2.13 2.83
C ILE A 188 -27.08 0.69 2.32
N VAL A 189 -28.23 0.42 1.71
CA VAL A 189 -28.53 -0.85 1.04
C VAL A 189 -27.45 -1.16 0.01
N GLY A 190 -26.87 -2.36 0.08
CA GLY A 190 -25.76 -2.79 -0.79
C GLY A 190 -24.36 -2.34 -0.36
N ALA A 191 -24.23 -1.55 0.72
CA ALA A 191 -22.96 -1.12 1.31
C ALA A 191 -23.05 -1.00 2.86
N ALA A 192 -23.92 -1.77 3.50
CA ALA A 192 -24.22 -1.63 4.93
C ALA A 192 -22.98 -1.80 5.81
N ALA A 193 -22.17 -2.84 5.57
CA ALA A 193 -20.93 -3.07 6.31
C ALA A 193 -19.96 -1.89 6.19
N LEU A 194 -19.73 -1.41 4.97
CA LEU A 194 -18.88 -0.26 4.68
C LEU A 194 -19.38 1.01 5.38
N ASP A 195 -20.65 1.38 5.18
CA ASP A 195 -21.22 2.62 5.73
C ASP A 195 -21.25 2.63 7.26
N LEU A 196 -21.62 1.51 7.88
CA LEU A 196 -21.65 1.39 9.34
C LEU A 196 -20.24 1.45 9.94
N THR A 197 -19.25 0.79 9.31
CA THR A 197 -17.86 0.82 9.77
C THR A 197 -17.27 2.22 9.68
N LEU A 198 -17.48 2.90 8.54
CA LEU A 198 -17.07 4.30 8.36
C LEU A 198 -17.78 5.22 9.37
N GLY A 199 -19.07 5.00 9.63
CA GLY A 199 -19.83 5.71 10.66
C GLY A 199 -19.29 5.50 12.07
N VAL A 200 -18.91 4.26 12.43
CA VAL A 200 -18.26 3.93 13.71
C VAL A 200 -16.92 4.65 13.82
N ALA A 201 -16.06 4.55 12.80
CA ALA A 201 -14.76 5.23 12.80
C ALA A 201 -14.88 6.75 12.90
N ALA A 202 -15.90 7.35 12.27
CA ALA A 202 -16.17 8.77 12.35
C ALA A 202 -16.66 9.20 13.75
N ARG A 203 -17.49 8.37 14.41
CA ARG A 203 -18.10 8.69 15.71
C ARG A 203 -17.18 8.41 16.90
N PHE A 204 -16.44 7.32 16.86
CA PHE A 204 -15.65 6.80 17.99
C PHE A 204 -14.13 6.82 17.72
N GLY A 205 -13.71 7.28 16.54
CA GLY A 205 -12.31 7.29 16.11
C GLY A 205 -11.86 5.97 15.48
N PRO A 206 -10.72 5.97 14.76
CA PRO A 206 -10.24 4.80 14.02
C PRO A 206 -9.89 3.60 14.91
N ALA A 207 -9.44 3.84 16.16
CA ALA A 207 -9.08 2.77 17.10
C ALA A 207 -10.29 1.93 17.58
N ALA A 208 -11.51 2.43 17.39
CA ALA A 208 -12.76 1.74 17.68
C ALA A 208 -13.12 0.67 16.64
N VAL A 209 -12.40 0.64 15.51
CA VAL A 209 -12.51 -0.38 14.47
C VAL A 209 -11.23 -1.22 14.48
N ARG A 210 -11.34 -2.53 14.66
CA ARG A 210 -10.17 -3.42 14.69
C ARG A 210 -10.30 -4.58 13.72
N HIS A 211 -9.14 -5.02 13.24
CA HIS A 211 -8.98 -6.28 12.53
C HIS A 211 -8.60 -7.37 13.54
N LEU A 212 -9.26 -8.51 13.46
CA LEU A 212 -8.87 -9.75 14.11
C LEU A 212 -8.24 -10.68 13.06
N PRO A 213 -6.91 -10.94 13.07
CA PRO A 213 -6.21 -11.76 12.07
C PRO A 213 -6.49 -13.25 12.25
N ARG A 214 -7.77 -13.62 12.08
CA ARG A 214 -8.38 -14.95 12.21
C ARG A 214 -9.45 -15.10 11.14
N ILE A 215 -9.57 -16.29 10.55
CA ILE A 215 -10.69 -16.64 9.68
C ILE A 215 -11.98 -16.66 10.50
N LEU A 216 -12.87 -15.70 10.25
CA LEU A 216 -14.18 -15.61 10.91
C LEU A 216 -15.29 -16.24 10.08
N SER A 217 -15.10 -16.35 8.77
CA SER A 217 -16.13 -16.88 7.89
C SER A 217 -15.55 -17.57 6.67
N PHE A 218 -16.37 -18.42 6.05
CA PHE A 218 -16.06 -19.04 4.78
C PHE A 218 -17.30 -19.27 3.95
N GLY A 219 -17.15 -19.33 2.63
CA GLY A 219 -18.28 -19.55 1.74
C GLY A 219 -17.95 -19.39 0.27
N GLU A 220 -18.96 -19.59 -0.56
CA GLU A 220 -18.87 -19.28 -1.99
C GLU A 220 -19.19 -17.80 -2.23
N LEU A 221 -18.57 -17.21 -3.25
CA LEU A 221 -19.09 -15.97 -3.82
C LEU A 221 -20.29 -16.35 -4.69
N GLU A 222 -21.51 -16.09 -4.22
CA GLU A 222 -22.68 -16.19 -5.11
C GLU A 222 -22.53 -15.16 -6.24
N GLY A 223 -22.30 -15.65 -7.46
CA GLY A 223 -22.21 -14.83 -8.65
C GLY A 223 -23.57 -14.66 -9.31
N GLY A 224 -24.08 -13.43 -9.43
CA GLY A 224 -25.16 -13.16 -10.40
C GLY A 224 -26.02 -11.92 -10.11
N GLY A 225 -26.18 -11.08 -11.15
CA GLY A 225 -27.39 -10.27 -11.37
C GLY A 225 -27.55 -8.98 -10.56
N GLU A 226 -27.28 -7.84 -11.20
CA GLU A 226 -27.73 -6.46 -10.83
C GLU A 226 -27.27 -5.86 -9.48
N GLY A 227 -27.00 -6.68 -8.45
CA GLY A 227 -26.50 -6.27 -7.14
C GLY A 227 -25.06 -5.74 -7.12
N ARG A 228 -24.24 -5.99 -8.16
CA ARG A 228 -22.84 -5.50 -8.23
C ARG A 228 -22.71 -4.05 -8.69
N GLN A 229 -23.55 -3.61 -9.62
CA GLN A 229 -23.57 -2.20 -10.06
C GLN A 229 -24.31 -1.33 -9.03
N ALA A 230 -25.38 -1.88 -8.43
CA ALA A 230 -26.00 -1.31 -7.24
C ALA A 230 -25.00 -1.22 -6.06
N SER A 231 -24.14 -2.23 -5.85
CA SER A 231 -23.08 -2.20 -4.83
C SER A 231 -22.02 -1.11 -5.10
N ARG A 232 -21.60 -0.87 -6.34
CA ARG A 232 -20.66 0.24 -6.64
C ARG A 232 -21.26 1.62 -6.35
N HIS A 233 -22.51 1.84 -6.74
CA HIS A 233 -23.21 3.09 -6.42
C HIS A 233 -23.43 3.25 -4.91
N ALA A 234 -23.80 2.16 -4.23
CA ALA A 234 -23.93 2.13 -2.78
C ALA A 234 -22.59 2.43 -2.07
N ARG A 235 -21.48 1.90 -2.57
CA ARG A 235 -20.12 2.20 -2.09
C ARG A 235 -19.78 3.68 -2.26
N LEU A 236 -20.01 4.26 -3.43
CA LEU A 236 -19.82 5.70 -3.65
C LEU A 236 -20.63 6.53 -2.65
N LYS A 237 -21.92 6.23 -2.49
CA LYS A 237 -22.78 6.89 -1.49
C LYS A 237 -22.27 6.74 -0.05
N ALA A 238 -21.73 5.58 0.31
CA ALA A 238 -21.16 5.34 1.64
C ALA A 238 -19.92 6.21 1.88
N VAL A 239 -19.06 6.31 0.86
CA VAL A 239 -17.86 7.17 0.90
C VAL A 239 -18.26 8.65 0.92
N GLU A 240 -19.24 9.09 0.11
CA GLU A 240 -19.77 10.46 0.14
C GLU A 240 -20.32 10.83 1.52
N ARG A 241 -21.11 9.92 2.12
CA ARG A 241 -21.65 10.11 3.47
C ARG A 241 -20.54 10.20 4.51
N ASP A 242 -19.50 9.39 4.39
CA ASP A 242 -18.35 9.42 5.28
C ASP A 242 -17.52 10.71 5.14
N LEU A 243 -17.33 11.20 3.91
CA LEU A 243 -16.69 12.49 3.65
C LEU A 243 -17.50 13.64 4.25
N ALA A 244 -18.83 13.61 4.12
CA ALA A 244 -19.70 14.59 4.75
C ALA A 244 -19.56 14.59 6.28
N ARG A 245 -19.53 13.41 6.92
CA ARG A 245 -19.27 13.27 8.37
C ARG A 245 -17.91 13.86 8.79
N ALA A 246 -16.90 13.77 7.93
CA ALA A 246 -15.56 14.27 8.18
C ALA A 246 -15.38 15.77 7.85
N GLY A 247 -16.41 16.46 7.34
CA GLY A 247 -16.28 17.83 6.86
C GLY A 247 -15.53 17.96 5.53
N GLU A 248 -15.38 16.87 4.79
CA GLU A 248 -14.62 16.76 3.54
C GLU A 248 -15.54 16.77 2.28
N GLY A 249 -16.77 17.28 2.39
CA GLY A 249 -17.80 17.20 1.35
C GLY A 249 -17.48 17.86 0.01
N GLY A 250 -16.44 18.70 -0.06
CA GLY A 250 -15.92 19.24 -1.32
C GLY A 250 -15.04 18.25 -2.11
N THR A 251 -14.76 17.06 -1.58
CA THR A 251 -13.95 16.04 -2.24
C THR A 251 -14.74 15.37 -3.37
N HIS A 252 -14.20 15.41 -4.58
CA HIS A 252 -14.79 14.76 -5.74
C HIS A 252 -14.38 13.29 -5.79
N LEU A 253 -15.36 12.40 -5.93
CA LEU A 253 -15.09 10.98 -6.12
C LEU A 253 -14.92 10.65 -7.59
N VAL A 254 -13.81 9.99 -7.92
CA VAL A 254 -13.52 9.52 -9.27
C VAL A 254 -13.41 8.01 -9.23
N LEU A 255 -14.31 7.32 -9.93
CA LEU A 255 -14.25 5.87 -10.09
C LEU A 255 -13.22 5.54 -11.17
N GLU A 256 -12.11 4.93 -10.79
CA GLU A 256 -11.05 4.49 -11.69
C GLU A 256 -11.22 3.02 -12.09
N ASP A 257 -10.31 2.55 -12.94
CA ASP A 257 -10.26 1.15 -13.37
C ASP A 257 -10.33 0.20 -12.19
N HIS A 258 -10.98 -0.95 -12.42
CA HIS A 258 -11.17 -1.97 -11.40
C HIS A 258 -11.93 -1.49 -10.16
N GLY A 259 -12.74 -0.43 -10.27
CA GLY A 259 -13.66 0.03 -9.22
C GLY A 259 -12.99 0.58 -7.97
N VAL A 260 -11.75 1.07 -8.13
CA VAL A 260 -11.05 1.87 -7.12
C VAL A 260 -11.64 3.27 -7.11
N ILE A 261 -11.91 3.80 -5.92
CA ILE A 261 -12.39 5.16 -5.73
C ILE A 261 -11.19 6.05 -5.42
N ARG A 262 -10.91 7.00 -6.32
CA ARG A 262 -9.97 8.10 -6.06
C ARG A 262 -10.72 9.25 -5.42
N LEU A 263 -10.13 9.81 -4.37
CA LEU A 263 -10.61 11.00 -3.69
C LEU A 263 -9.85 12.22 -4.22
N ALA A 264 -10.44 12.94 -5.18
CA ALA A 264 -9.87 14.19 -5.71
C ALA A 264 -10.25 15.35 -4.78
N ARG A 265 -9.34 15.65 -3.85
CA ARG A 265 -9.55 16.64 -2.77
C ARG A 265 -9.43 18.07 -3.29
N PRO A 266 -10.19 19.04 -2.75
CA PRO A 266 -9.98 20.44 -3.04
C PRO A 266 -8.56 20.86 -2.70
N LEU A 267 -7.94 21.60 -3.61
CA LEU A 267 -6.59 22.11 -3.45
C LEU A 267 -6.66 23.62 -3.20
N PRO A 268 -5.77 24.17 -2.34
CA PRO A 268 -5.79 25.58 -2.04
C PRO A 268 -5.44 26.40 -3.27
N GLU A 269 -6.12 27.53 -3.45
CA GLU A 269 -5.82 28.52 -4.48
C GLU A 269 -5.26 29.80 -3.82
N PRO A 270 -4.09 30.31 -4.29
CA PRO A 270 -3.25 29.76 -5.35
C PRO A 270 -2.59 28.43 -4.97
N ARG A 271 -2.35 27.57 -5.96
CA ARG A 271 -1.64 26.29 -5.78
C ARG A 271 -0.27 26.51 -5.09
N PRO A 272 0.06 25.73 -4.04
CA PRO A 272 1.31 25.91 -3.31
C PRO A 272 2.52 25.52 -4.15
N LEU A 273 3.63 26.24 -3.96
CA LEU A 273 4.89 25.90 -4.59
C LEU A 273 5.39 24.53 -4.13
N VAL A 274 5.77 23.68 -5.08
CA VAL A 274 6.43 22.39 -4.83
C VAL A 274 7.87 22.46 -5.33
N SER A 275 8.84 22.15 -4.47
CA SER A 275 10.25 22.03 -4.86
C SER A 275 10.58 20.59 -5.20
N LEU A 276 10.85 20.33 -6.49
CA LEU A 276 11.27 19.02 -7.00
C LEU A 276 12.79 18.90 -6.84
N ILE A 277 13.24 18.09 -5.88
CA ILE A 277 14.65 17.95 -5.48
C ILE A 277 15.22 16.68 -6.14
N VAL A 278 16.19 16.86 -7.03
CA VAL A 278 16.77 15.79 -7.86
C VAL A 278 18.28 15.70 -7.63
N PRO A 279 18.76 14.82 -6.73
CA PRO A 279 20.18 14.63 -6.53
C PRO A 279 20.83 13.88 -7.70
N THR A 280 21.99 14.33 -8.14
CA THR A 280 22.67 13.73 -9.28
C THR A 280 24.19 13.89 -9.22
N ARG A 281 24.88 13.07 -10.01
CA ARG A 281 26.31 13.18 -10.32
C ARG A 281 26.55 12.54 -11.68
N ASP A 282 26.94 13.35 -12.65
CA ASP A 282 27.10 12.93 -14.05
C ASP A 282 25.84 12.22 -14.59
N ARG A 283 26.02 11.21 -15.45
CA ARG A 283 24.94 10.35 -15.97
C ARG A 283 23.81 11.15 -16.61
N LEU A 284 24.19 12.04 -17.52
CA LEU A 284 23.25 12.80 -18.36
C LEU A 284 22.23 11.90 -19.07
N ASP A 285 22.60 10.66 -19.38
CA ASP A 285 21.74 9.63 -19.96
C ASP A 285 20.52 9.29 -19.10
N LEU A 286 20.62 9.46 -17.77
CA LEU A 286 19.53 9.29 -16.82
C LEU A 286 18.86 10.62 -16.49
N LEU A 287 19.67 11.63 -16.18
CA LEU A 287 19.20 12.92 -15.69
C LEU A 287 18.31 13.63 -16.72
N ARG A 288 18.72 13.68 -17.99
CA ARG A 288 17.98 14.43 -19.02
C ARG A 288 16.55 13.89 -19.22
N PRO A 289 16.33 12.57 -19.38
CA PRO A 289 14.97 12.00 -19.40
C PRO A 289 14.15 12.37 -18.17
N CYS A 290 14.74 12.30 -16.96
CA CYS A 290 14.08 12.67 -15.72
C CYS A 290 13.62 14.13 -15.74
N ILE A 291 14.53 15.08 -15.98
CA ILE A 291 14.21 16.52 -15.98
C ILE A 291 13.19 16.88 -17.06
N GLU A 292 13.33 16.34 -18.28
CA GLU A 292 12.34 16.57 -19.34
C GLU A 292 10.97 15.98 -19.00
N SER A 293 10.92 14.83 -18.33
CA SER A 293 9.67 14.25 -17.81
C SER A 293 9.05 15.16 -16.76
N LEU A 294 9.81 15.66 -15.77
CA LEU A 294 9.30 16.57 -14.75
C LEU A 294 8.78 17.88 -15.36
N ARG A 295 9.42 18.40 -16.42
CA ARG A 295 8.97 19.61 -17.12
C ARG A 295 7.69 19.39 -17.92
N ARG A 296 7.62 18.30 -18.69
CA ARG A 296 6.58 18.08 -19.72
C ARG A 296 5.40 17.23 -19.26
N ARG A 297 5.59 16.41 -18.22
CA ARG A 297 4.62 15.45 -17.70
C ARG A 297 4.31 15.69 -16.23
N THR A 298 4.24 16.96 -15.84
CA THR A 298 3.79 17.36 -14.51
C THR A 298 2.91 18.58 -14.63
N ASP A 299 1.60 18.41 -14.48
CA ASP A 299 0.60 19.47 -14.68
C ASP A 299 0.45 20.40 -13.45
N TRP A 300 1.39 20.33 -12.50
CA TRP A 300 1.42 21.24 -11.37
C TRP A 300 2.03 22.60 -11.78
N PRO A 301 1.29 23.73 -11.67
CA PRO A 301 1.77 25.00 -12.20
C PRO A 301 2.87 25.63 -11.34
N ALA A 302 2.70 25.62 -10.01
CA ALA A 302 3.64 26.22 -9.07
C ALA A 302 4.71 25.20 -8.66
N LYS A 303 5.71 24.97 -9.53
CA LYS A 303 6.84 24.07 -9.25
C LYS A 303 8.19 24.73 -9.55
N GLU A 304 9.20 24.39 -8.76
CA GLU A 304 10.61 24.64 -9.07
C GLU A 304 11.37 23.31 -9.13
N ILE A 305 12.40 23.23 -9.98
CA ILE A 305 13.27 22.05 -10.07
C ILE A 305 14.64 22.43 -9.51
N LEU A 306 15.07 21.70 -8.48
CA LEU A 306 16.36 21.87 -7.80
C LEU A 306 17.23 20.65 -8.07
N ILE A 307 18.29 20.82 -8.86
CA ILE A 307 19.24 19.76 -9.17
C ILE A 307 20.37 19.82 -8.14
N CYS A 308 20.53 18.77 -7.34
CA CYS A 308 21.61 18.69 -6.35
C CYS A 308 22.85 18.07 -6.99
N ASP A 309 23.77 18.90 -7.49
CA ASP A 309 24.97 18.43 -8.16
C ASP A 309 26.05 18.00 -7.15
N ASN A 310 26.24 16.69 -6.97
CA ASN A 310 27.31 16.16 -6.13
C ASN A 310 28.64 16.01 -6.90
N GLY A 311 29.12 17.13 -7.42
CA GLY A 311 30.43 17.22 -8.06
C GLY A 311 30.53 16.49 -9.40
N SER A 312 29.58 16.74 -10.30
CA SER A 312 29.64 16.28 -11.70
C SER A 312 30.90 16.81 -12.38
N ARG A 313 31.50 15.98 -13.24
CA ARG A 313 32.73 16.27 -13.99
C ARG A 313 32.58 16.05 -15.49
N ASP A 314 31.55 15.32 -15.91
CA ASP A 314 31.24 15.10 -17.31
C ASP A 314 30.91 16.44 -18.01
N PRO A 315 31.68 16.85 -19.04
CA PRO A 315 31.44 18.10 -19.76
C PRO A 315 30.02 18.21 -20.33
N ALA A 316 29.42 17.10 -20.76
CA ALA A 316 28.08 17.10 -21.32
C ALA A 316 27.02 17.39 -20.24
N THR A 317 27.17 16.79 -19.05
CA THR A 317 26.33 17.09 -17.87
C THR A 317 26.45 18.56 -17.46
N LEU A 318 27.67 19.09 -17.36
CA LEU A 318 27.91 20.49 -16.99
C LEU A 318 27.36 21.47 -18.04
N ALA A 319 27.44 21.14 -19.33
CA ALA A 319 26.82 21.93 -20.38
C ALA A 319 25.29 21.93 -20.30
N TYR A 320 24.70 20.79 -19.93
CA TYR A 320 23.26 20.69 -19.72
C TYR A 320 22.78 21.52 -18.52
N PHE A 321 23.51 21.54 -17.41
CA PHE A 321 23.22 22.42 -16.26
C PHE A 321 23.16 23.89 -16.66
N ARG A 322 24.18 24.39 -17.38
CA ARG A 322 24.20 25.78 -17.86
C ARG A 322 23.00 26.10 -18.75
N ALA A 323 22.57 25.15 -19.58
CA ALA A 323 21.41 25.33 -20.43
C ALA A 323 20.10 25.44 -19.62
N LEU A 324 19.93 24.61 -18.59
CA LEU A 324 18.75 24.63 -17.70
C LEU A 324 18.67 25.88 -16.82
N GLU A 325 19.80 26.43 -16.41
CA GLU A 325 19.82 27.69 -15.65
C GLU A 325 19.53 28.88 -16.55
N ALA A 326 20.07 28.88 -17.77
CA ALA A 326 19.86 29.95 -18.75
C ALA A 326 18.40 30.06 -19.23
N ASP A 327 17.69 28.93 -19.37
CA ASP A 327 16.26 28.92 -19.73
C ASP A 327 15.32 29.00 -18.52
N GLY A 328 15.86 29.07 -17.29
CA GLY A 328 15.11 29.13 -16.04
C GLY A 328 14.34 27.85 -15.69
N ALA A 329 14.62 26.72 -16.36
CA ALA A 329 13.90 25.47 -16.14
C ALA A 329 14.28 24.78 -14.84
N ALA A 330 15.52 24.94 -14.37
CA ALA A 330 15.99 24.39 -13.11
C ALA A 330 17.07 25.26 -12.48
N ARG A 331 17.22 25.15 -11.17
CA ARG A 331 18.34 25.71 -10.41
C ARG A 331 19.29 24.58 -10.01
N VAL A 332 20.59 24.76 -10.26
CA VAL A 332 21.59 23.76 -9.87
C VAL A 332 22.24 24.20 -8.56
N VAL A 333 22.25 23.30 -7.58
CA VAL A 333 22.83 23.53 -6.24
C VAL A 333 24.02 22.60 -6.06
N ALA A 334 25.22 23.19 -6.03
CA ALA A 334 26.45 22.44 -5.89
C ALA A 334 26.59 21.83 -4.49
N CYS A 335 26.66 20.51 -4.38
CA CYS A 335 26.77 19.74 -3.14
C CYS A 335 28.07 18.92 -3.11
N PRO A 336 29.26 19.56 -3.09
CA PRO A 336 30.52 18.85 -3.18
C PRO A 336 30.79 18.00 -1.92
N GLY A 337 31.40 16.84 -2.11
CA GLY A 337 31.89 15.99 -1.02
C GLY A 337 31.71 14.50 -1.28
N PRO A 338 31.94 13.66 -0.27
CA PRO A 338 31.54 12.25 -0.31
C PRO A 338 30.03 12.13 -0.55
N PHE A 339 29.62 11.08 -1.26
CA PHE A 339 28.21 10.85 -1.50
C PHE A 339 27.49 10.46 -0.20
N ASN A 340 26.55 11.30 0.20
CA ASN A 340 25.61 11.09 1.29
C ASN A 340 24.25 11.59 0.81
N PHE A 341 23.35 10.67 0.47
CA PHE A 341 22.05 10.98 -0.11
C PHE A 341 21.23 11.87 0.83
N ALA A 342 21.21 11.52 2.12
CA ALA A 342 20.49 12.27 3.13
C ALA A 342 21.02 13.71 3.29
N ALA A 343 22.36 13.88 3.37
CA ALA A 343 22.96 15.20 3.53
C ALA A 343 22.72 16.12 2.33
N ILE A 344 22.84 15.58 1.11
CA ILE A 344 22.61 16.32 -0.13
C ILE A 344 21.16 16.82 -0.20
N ASN A 345 20.21 15.92 0.06
CA ASN A 345 18.79 16.28 0.06
C ASN A 345 18.44 17.28 1.17
N ASN A 346 18.96 17.11 2.39
CA ASN A 346 18.75 18.07 3.48
C ASN A 346 19.26 19.47 3.14
N ARG A 347 20.47 19.56 2.56
CA ARG A 347 21.06 20.84 2.17
C ARG A 347 20.17 21.56 1.16
N VAL A 348 19.76 20.87 0.10
CA VAL A 348 18.94 21.51 -0.95
C VAL A 348 17.51 21.78 -0.45
N ALA A 349 16.97 20.94 0.43
CA ALA A 349 15.71 21.21 1.11
C ALA A 349 15.73 22.51 1.94
N ALA A 350 16.88 22.86 2.55
CA ALA A 350 17.03 24.12 3.29
C ALA A 350 17.04 25.36 2.37
N GLU A 351 17.39 25.20 1.09
CA GLU A 351 17.35 26.26 0.08
C GLU A 351 16.04 26.26 -0.75
N ALA A 352 15.17 25.29 -0.53
CA ALA A 352 13.91 25.12 -1.25
C ALA A 352 12.89 26.18 -0.81
N ARG A 353 12.10 26.69 -1.76
CA ARG A 353 11.08 27.72 -1.52
C ARG A 353 9.68 27.14 -1.40
N GLY A 354 9.51 25.88 -1.77
CA GLY A 354 8.25 25.17 -1.79
C GLY A 354 7.67 24.99 -0.40
N ARG A 355 6.34 25.11 -0.32
CA ARG A 355 5.57 24.64 0.83
C ARG A 355 5.63 23.11 0.94
N LEU A 356 5.81 22.43 -0.19
CA LEU A 356 6.06 21.00 -0.26
C LEU A 356 7.42 20.71 -0.91
N LEU A 357 8.05 19.66 -0.43
CA LEU A 357 9.26 19.08 -1.01
C LEU A 357 8.86 17.76 -1.70
N ALA A 358 9.37 17.54 -2.91
CA ALA A 358 9.29 16.26 -3.59
C ALA A 358 10.72 15.76 -3.86
N PHE A 359 11.14 14.71 -3.17
CA PHE A 359 12.43 14.05 -3.41
C PHE A 359 12.27 13.04 -4.53
N ILE A 360 13.11 13.16 -5.57
CA ILE A 360 12.97 12.38 -6.80
C ILE A 360 14.36 11.93 -7.26
N ASN A 361 14.55 10.63 -7.49
CA ASN A 361 15.80 10.13 -8.07
C ASN A 361 15.99 10.62 -9.52
N ASN A 362 17.23 10.79 -9.95
CA ASN A 362 17.55 11.33 -11.28
C ASN A 362 17.28 10.38 -12.46
N ASP A 363 16.72 9.21 -12.23
CA ASP A 363 16.33 8.20 -13.22
C ASP A 363 14.85 7.81 -13.10
N VAL A 364 14.04 8.76 -12.60
CA VAL A 364 12.58 8.65 -12.47
C VAL A 364 11.87 9.47 -13.53
N GLU A 365 10.84 8.89 -14.15
CA GLU A 365 10.01 9.52 -15.17
C GLU A 365 8.52 9.33 -14.84
N ALA A 366 7.73 10.40 -14.94
CA ALA A 366 6.29 10.35 -14.71
C ALA A 366 5.54 9.60 -15.83
N GLU A 367 4.62 8.72 -15.45
CA GLU A 367 3.76 8.00 -16.40
C GLU A 367 2.63 8.93 -16.89
N ALA A 368 1.89 9.52 -15.96
CA ALA A 368 0.76 10.41 -16.20
C ALA A 368 1.00 11.81 -15.58
N PRO A 369 0.48 12.88 -16.18
CA PRO A 369 0.85 14.24 -15.79
C PRO A 369 0.24 14.75 -14.48
N ASP A 370 -0.81 14.09 -13.99
CA ASP A 370 -1.51 14.40 -12.74
C ASP A 370 -0.87 13.74 -11.49
N TRP A 371 0.25 13.03 -11.65
CA TRP A 371 0.93 12.30 -10.56
C TRP A 371 1.20 13.19 -9.33
N LEU A 372 1.68 14.42 -9.55
CA LEU A 372 2.04 15.33 -8.47
C LEU A 372 0.80 15.90 -7.79
N GLU A 373 -0.27 16.17 -8.54
CA GLU A 373 -1.54 16.61 -7.95
C GLU A 373 -2.08 15.56 -6.98
N ARG A 374 -2.07 14.28 -7.39
CA ARG A 374 -2.50 13.15 -6.55
C ARG A 374 -1.72 13.08 -5.24
N MET A 375 -0.40 13.25 -5.30
CA MET A 375 0.44 13.19 -4.10
C MET A 375 0.31 14.43 -3.22
N VAL A 376 0.24 15.63 -3.81
CA VAL A 376 0.10 16.90 -3.07
C VAL A 376 -1.25 17.00 -2.37
N GLY A 377 -2.33 16.52 -2.99
CA GLY A 377 -3.66 16.46 -2.38
C GLY A 377 -3.65 15.71 -1.05
N GLU A 378 -2.88 14.62 -0.97
CA GLU A 378 -2.73 13.86 0.27
C GLU A 378 -1.69 14.47 1.23
N ALA A 379 -0.56 14.99 0.73
CA ALA A 379 0.51 15.54 1.57
C ALA A 379 0.10 16.82 2.34
N LEU A 380 -0.88 17.56 1.81
CA LEU A 380 -1.44 18.76 2.45
C LEU A 380 -2.31 18.45 3.67
N ARG A 381 -2.78 17.21 3.84
CA ARG A 381 -3.60 16.81 4.98
C ARG A 381 -2.81 16.95 6.29
N PRO A 382 -3.35 17.57 7.35
CA PRO A 382 -2.60 17.84 8.59
C PRO A 382 -1.96 16.60 9.22
N GLU A 383 -2.63 15.46 9.16
CA GLU A 383 -2.24 14.18 9.75
C GLU A 383 -1.29 13.34 8.89
N ILE A 384 -0.94 13.79 7.67
CA ILE A 384 -0.08 13.04 6.75
C ILE A 384 1.35 13.61 6.75
N GLY A 385 2.33 12.77 7.07
CA GLY A 385 3.73 13.13 7.18
C GLY A 385 4.53 12.90 5.90
N ALA A 386 4.25 11.83 5.16
CA ALA A 386 4.94 11.50 3.91
C ALA A 386 4.00 10.80 2.94
N VAL A 387 4.21 11.04 1.64
CA VAL A 387 3.41 10.45 0.56
C VAL A 387 4.34 9.86 -0.50
N GLY A 388 4.13 8.60 -0.86
CA GLY A 388 4.92 7.88 -1.86
C GLY A 388 4.10 7.45 -3.06
N ALA A 389 4.77 7.40 -4.20
CA ALA A 389 4.19 6.97 -5.47
C ALA A 389 4.27 5.45 -5.68
N ARG A 390 3.56 4.95 -6.69
CA ARG A 390 3.82 3.64 -7.29
C ARG A 390 5.02 3.74 -8.23
N LEU A 391 6.03 2.89 -8.01
CA LEU A 391 7.21 2.84 -8.89
C LEU A 391 7.27 1.53 -9.67
N ILE A 392 7.51 1.66 -10.98
CA ILE A 392 7.69 0.57 -11.92
C ILE A 392 9.16 0.52 -12.35
N ASP A 393 9.80 -0.65 -12.28
CA ASP A 393 11.19 -0.86 -12.68
C ASP A 393 11.39 -0.78 -14.20
N GLY A 394 12.65 -0.76 -14.65
CA GLY A 394 13.00 -0.75 -16.07
C GLY A 394 12.52 -1.99 -16.86
N GLU A 395 12.00 -3.02 -16.18
CA GLU A 395 11.42 -4.21 -16.80
C GLU A 395 9.87 -4.20 -16.80
N GLY A 396 9.23 -3.11 -16.40
CA GLY A 396 7.78 -3.01 -16.34
C GLY A 396 7.15 -3.80 -15.19
N ARG A 397 7.89 -4.01 -14.10
CA ARG A 397 7.42 -4.69 -12.88
C ARG A 397 7.33 -3.71 -11.72
N ILE A 398 6.57 -4.06 -10.70
CA ILE A 398 6.49 -3.28 -9.46
C ILE A 398 7.85 -3.27 -8.78
N GLN A 399 8.35 -2.07 -8.56
CA GLN A 399 9.51 -1.80 -7.74
C GLN A 399 9.09 -1.37 -6.34
N HIS A 400 8.08 -0.48 -6.24
CA HIS A 400 7.60 0.06 -4.98
C HIS A 400 6.07 0.14 -4.96
N GLY A 401 5.48 -0.59 -4.02
CA GLY A 401 4.07 -0.52 -3.65
C GLY A 401 3.90 -0.17 -2.17
N GLY A 402 4.73 0.72 -1.61
CA GLY A 402 4.91 0.92 -0.17
C GLY A 402 6.11 0.14 0.40
N ILE A 403 6.54 0.44 1.63
CA ILE A 403 7.55 -0.35 2.37
C ILE A 403 6.86 -1.12 3.49
N VAL A 404 7.22 -2.41 3.59
CA VAL A 404 6.78 -3.34 4.63
C VAL A 404 7.95 -3.68 5.55
N LEU A 405 7.76 -3.52 6.86
CA LEU A 405 8.71 -3.83 7.91
C LEU A 405 8.73 -5.33 8.27
N GLY A 406 9.84 -5.80 8.82
CA GLY A 406 10.04 -7.16 9.36
C GLY A 406 10.14 -8.29 8.35
N THR A 407 9.77 -8.05 7.09
CA THR A 407 9.92 -9.01 5.99
C THR A 407 11.42 -9.20 5.70
N GLY A 408 11.90 -10.45 5.73
CA GLY A 408 13.32 -10.79 5.64
C GLY A 408 14.17 -10.35 6.84
N GLY A 409 13.55 -9.97 7.97
CA GLY A 409 14.23 -9.48 9.17
C GLY A 409 14.68 -8.02 9.09
N LEU A 410 14.24 -7.28 8.06
CA LEU A 410 14.58 -5.90 7.79
C LEU A 410 13.35 -5.19 7.19
N VAL A 411 13.43 -4.67 5.97
CA VAL A 411 12.35 -4.00 5.26
C VAL A 411 12.34 -4.45 3.80
N THR A 412 11.19 -4.37 3.14
CA THR A 412 11.09 -4.63 1.70
C THR A 412 10.01 -3.78 1.03
N HIS A 413 10.04 -3.71 -0.29
CA HIS A 413 9.01 -3.04 -1.06
C HIS A 413 7.79 -3.95 -1.25
N GLY A 414 6.59 -3.37 -1.06
CA GLY A 414 5.30 -3.98 -1.33
C GLY A 414 5.20 -4.49 -2.77
N HIS A 415 4.80 -5.76 -2.93
CA HIS A 415 4.59 -6.46 -4.20
C HIS A 415 5.79 -6.38 -5.16
N ARG A 416 7.02 -6.30 -4.64
CA ARG A 416 8.22 -6.23 -5.49
C ARG A 416 8.24 -7.40 -6.50
N HIS A 417 8.52 -7.06 -7.75
CA HIS A 417 8.57 -7.94 -8.93
C HIS A 417 7.23 -8.46 -9.47
N PHE A 418 6.08 -8.03 -8.94
CA PHE A 418 4.79 -8.27 -9.60
C PHE A 418 4.70 -7.51 -10.94
N PRO A 419 3.81 -7.89 -11.87
CA PRO A 419 3.60 -7.13 -13.10
C PRO A 419 3.24 -5.66 -12.83
N GLY A 420 3.76 -4.72 -13.64
CA GLY A 420 3.51 -3.30 -13.48
C GLY A 420 2.03 -2.90 -13.51
N ALA A 421 1.19 -3.66 -14.23
CA ALA A 421 -0.26 -3.44 -14.32
C ALA A 421 -1.10 -4.16 -13.24
N ALA A 422 -0.48 -4.95 -12.36
CA ALA A 422 -1.18 -5.72 -11.33
C ALA A 422 -2.05 -4.80 -10.45
N ALA A 423 -3.23 -5.28 -10.04
CA ALA A 423 -4.03 -4.60 -9.03
C ALA A 423 -3.39 -4.76 -7.64
N GLY A 424 -2.66 -5.87 -7.46
CA GLY A 424 -2.10 -6.28 -6.19
C GLY A 424 -3.17 -6.91 -5.29
N TYR A 425 -2.71 -7.65 -4.28
CA TYR A 425 -3.58 -8.22 -3.26
C TYR A 425 -4.55 -7.17 -2.69
N LEU A 426 -5.86 -7.49 -2.70
CA LEU A 426 -6.94 -6.57 -2.29
C LEU A 426 -6.98 -5.21 -3.01
N GLY A 427 -6.36 -5.08 -4.20
CA GLY A 427 -6.28 -3.81 -4.93
C GLY A 427 -5.23 -2.82 -4.38
N ALA A 428 -4.37 -3.27 -3.45
CA ALA A 428 -3.45 -2.43 -2.69
C ALA A 428 -2.40 -1.67 -3.53
N LEU A 429 -2.16 -2.05 -4.79
CA LEU A 429 -1.25 -1.30 -5.68
C LEU A 429 -1.92 -0.12 -6.37
N ARG A 430 -3.26 -0.06 -6.36
CA ARG A 430 -4.05 1.01 -6.99
C ARG A 430 -4.69 1.94 -5.96
N ALA A 431 -4.99 1.43 -4.77
CA ALA A 431 -5.60 2.20 -3.68
C ALA A 431 -4.64 3.24 -3.07
N THR A 432 -5.21 4.29 -2.49
CA THR A 432 -4.50 5.17 -1.55
C THR A 432 -4.63 4.57 -0.15
N ARG A 433 -3.51 4.34 0.53
CA ARG A 433 -3.50 3.59 1.80
C ARG A 433 -2.30 3.94 2.66
N SER A 434 -2.41 3.71 3.96
CA SER A 434 -1.32 3.87 4.92
C SER A 434 -0.30 2.75 4.76
N VAL A 435 0.96 3.13 4.96
CA VAL A 435 2.13 2.25 4.98
C VAL A 435 3.06 2.70 6.08
N SER A 436 3.94 1.81 6.53
CA SER A 436 4.97 2.17 7.50
C SER A 436 5.96 3.18 6.94
N ALA A 437 6.34 3.02 5.67
CA ALA A 437 7.24 3.93 4.98
C ALA A 437 7.05 3.90 3.45
N VAL A 438 7.60 4.91 2.78
CA VAL A 438 7.72 5.02 1.33
C VAL A 438 9.15 5.38 0.94
N THR A 439 9.54 5.12 -0.31
CA THR A 439 10.91 5.39 -0.73
C THR A 439 11.13 6.83 -1.18
N ALA A 440 12.31 7.39 -0.89
CA ALA A 440 12.71 8.70 -1.38
C ALA A 440 13.07 8.73 -2.88
N ALA A 441 12.92 7.62 -3.62
CA ALA A 441 12.94 7.67 -5.08
C ALA A 441 11.79 8.52 -5.66
N CYS A 442 10.65 8.59 -4.97
CA CYS A 442 9.61 9.59 -5.17
C CYS A 442 8.80 9.77 -3.87
N LEU A 443 9.11 10.80 -3.09
CA LEU A 443 8.48 11.11 -1.81
C LEU A 443 8.08 12.58 -1.74
N VAL A 444 6.80 12.85 -1.44
CA VAL A 444 6.28 14.21 -1.20
C VAL A 444 5.99 14.42 0.28
N VAL A 445 6.45 15.54 0.83
CA VAL A 445 6.25 15.93 2.23
C VAL A 445 6.07 17.45 2.34
N GLU A 446 5.22 17.90 3.27
CA GLU A 446 5.11 19.33 3.58
C GLU A 446 6.39 19.80 4.28
N THR A 447 7.01 20.88 3.80
CA THR A 447 8.32 21.38 4.24
C THR A 447 8.39 21.55 5.76
N ARG A 448 7.33 22.10 6.37
CA ARG A 448 7.25 22.25 7.84
C ARG A 448 7.29 20.91 8.58
N LYS A 449 6.68 19.85 8.04
CA LYS A 449 6.64 18.52 8.66
C LYS A 449 8.00 17.82 8.53
N PHE A 450 8.66 17.98 7.39
CA PHE A 450 10.03 17.50 7.18
C PHE A 450 11.00 18.09 8.21
N PHE A 451 10.99 19.41 8.39
CA PHE A 451 11.88 20.07 9.35
C PHE A 451 11.49 19.87 10.82
N ARG A 452 10.23 19.52 11.12
CA ARG A 452 9.81 19.14 12.49
C ARG A 452 10.52 17.91 13.02
N VAL A 453 11.05 17.07 12.14
CA VAL A 453 11.88 15.91 12.51
C VAL A 453 13.34 16.11 12.11
N GLU A 454 13.79 17.32 11.80
CA GLU A 454 15.18 17.63 11.40
C GLU A 454 15.61 17.01 10.05
N GLY A 455 14.64 16.66 9.19
CA GLY A 455 14.91 16.09 7.87
C GLY A 455 15.44 14.66 7.90
N PHE A 456 16.26 14.28 6.93
CA PHE A 456 16.92 12.96 6.91
C PHE A 456 18.06 12.87 7.93
N ASP A 457 18.21 11.74 8.63
CA ASP A 457 19.36 11.53 9.52
C ASP A 457 20.60 11.13 8.71
N ALA A 458 21.33 12.15 8.24
CA ALA A 458 22.50 11.96 7.39
C ALA A 458 23.73 11.38 8.11
N SER A 459 23.72 11.37 9.45
CA SER A 459 24.80 10.85 10.26
C SER A 459 24.71 9.33 10.42
N THR A 460 23.48 8.83 10.55
CA THR A 460 23.20 7.40 10.77
C THR A 460 22.85 6.71 9.47
N PHE A 461 22.00 7.32 8.63
CA PHE A 461 21.44 6.76 7.41
C PHE A 461 21.87 7.60 6.20
N ALA A 462 23.14 7.54 5.85
CA ALA A 462 23.71 8.33 4.77
C ALA A 462 23.21 7.88 3.39
N ILE A 463 22.98 6.57 3.20
CA ILE A 463 22.58 6.01 1.91
C ILE A 463 21.37 5.09 2.05
N ASP A 464 21.43 4.08 2.91
CA ASP A 464 20.32 3.12 3.04
C ASP A 464 19.38 3.52 4.18
N PHE A 465 18.09 3.19 4.03
CA PHE A 465 17.02 3.37 5.01
C PHE A 465 16.74 4.80 5.50
N ASN A 466 17.34 5.82 4.89
CA ASN A 466 17.08 7.22 5.24
C ASN A 466 15.60 7.62 5.08
N ASP A 467 14.94 7.07 4.07
CA ASP A 467 13.53 7.25 3.75
C ASP A 467 12.62 6.51 4.73
N VAL A 468 12.99 5.28 5.10
CA VAL A 468 12.33 4.50 6.16
C VAL A 468 12.41 5.24 7.48
N ASP A 469 13.60 5.65 7.92
CA ASP A 469 13.79 6.35 9.17
C ASP A 469 13.03 7.68 9.21
N LEU A 470 13.02 8.45 8.12
CA LEU A 470 12.23 9.68 8.00
C LEU A 470 10.73 9.39 8.20
N CYS A 471 10.18 8.41 7.48
CA CYS A 471 8.76 8.04 7.60
C CYS A 471 8.42 7.59 9.03
N LEU A 472 9.28 6.76 9.65
CA LEU A 472 9.05 6.26 11.01
C LEU A 472 9.16 7.37 12.06
N ARG A 473 10.07 8.34 11.92
CA ARG A 473 10.12 9.52 12.80
C ARG A 473 8.89 10.42 12.65
N LEU A 474 8.40 10.61 11.42
CA LEU A 474 7.15 11.33 11.19
C LEU A 474 5.97 10.60 11.82
N ASN A 475 5.92 9.27 11.69
CA ASN A 475 4.88 8.45 12.31
C ASN A 475 4.94 8.50 13.85
N ALA A 476 6.13 8.50 14.43
CA ALA A 476 6.34 8.58 15.88
C ALA A 476 5.81 9.87 16.52
N ILE A 477 5.68 10.96 15.75
CA ILE A 477 5.06 12.22 16.21
C ILE A 477 3.56 12.33 15.86
N GLY A 478 2.92 11.19 15.53
CA GLY A 478 1.48 11.09 15.28
C GLY A 478 1.03 11.41 13.85
N LEU A 479 1.96 11.57 12.91
CA LEU A 479 1.62 11.67 11.48
C LEU A 479 1.48 10.27 10.87
N ARG A 480 0.98 10.19 9.64
CA ARG A 480 0.87 8.94 8.88
C ARG A 480 1.61 9.04 7.56
N THR A 481 2.11 7.90 7.08
CA THR A 481 2.69 7.79 5.74
C THR A 481 1.68 7.13 4.80
N LEU A 482 1.44 7.74 3.64
CA LEU A 482 0.53 7.21 2.62
C LEU A 482 1.28 6.77 1.37
N TYR A 483 0.81 5.66 0.79
CA TYR A 483 1.11 5.24 -0.57
C TYR A 483 -0.09 5.62 -1.46
N VAL A 484 0.17 6.27 -2.60
CA VAL A 484 -0.85 6.69 -3.57
C VAL A 484 -0.69 5.88 -4.85
N GLY A 485 -1.46 4.80 -4.98
CA GLY A 485 -1.31 3.83 -6.08
C GLY A 485 -1.62 4.37 -7.48
N GLY A 486 -2.36 5.48 -7.57
CA GLY A 486 -2.65 6.18 -8.83
C GLY A 486 -1.57 7.17 -9.28
N ALA A 487 -0.58 7.49 -8.44
CA ALA A 487 0.58 8.29 -8.85
C ALA A 487 1.67 7.34 -9.33
N VAL A 488 1.79 7.14 -10.64
CA VAL A 488 2.68 6.13 -11.23
C VAL A 488 3.90 6.78 -11.90
N LEU A 489 5.09 6.30 -11.53
CA LEU A 489 6.34 6.71 -12.15
C LEU A 489 7.20 5.48 -12.49
N HIS A 490 8.00 5.61 -13.54
CA HIS A 490 9.01 4.62 -13.91
C HIS A 490 10.34 5.00 -13.26
N HIS A 491 10.99 4.04 -12.59
CA HIS A 491 12.30 4.21 -11.98
C HIS A 491 13.24 3.15 -12.55
N ARG A 492 14.20 3.56 -13.39
CA ARG A 492 15.04 2.62 -14.15
C ARG A 492 16.08 1.90 -13.27
N GLU A 493 16.16 2.26 -11.99
CA GLU A 493 16.98 1.61 -10.96
C GLU A 493 18.43 1.40 -11.45
N SER A 494 18.97 2.42 -12.12
CA SER A 494 20.29 2.31 -12.72
C SER A 494 21.33 2.29 -11.61
N ALA A 495 21.82 1.09 -11.27
CA ALA A 495 22.88 0.88 -10.30
C ALA A 495 24.18 1.52 -10.78
N SER A 496 24.29 2.83 -10.61
CA SER A 496 25.47 3.65 -10.93
C SER A 496 26.64 3.34 -9.99
N ARG A 497 26.41 2.58 -8.92
CA ARG A 497 27.38 2.33 -7.84
C ARG A 497 27.86 0.89 -7.87
N ARG A 498 29.17 0.72 -8.03
CA ARG A 498 29.84 -0.58 -7.90
C ARG A 498 29.93 -0.94 -6.42
N PRO A 499 29.58 -2.18 -6.02
CA PRO A 499 29.82 -2.65 -4.67
C PRO A 499 31.31 -2.53 -4.30
N SER A 500 31.59 -2.00 -3.12
CA SER A 500 32.92 -1.93 -2.50
C SER A 500 32.89 -2.43 -1.05
N PRO A 501 34.04 -2.83 -0.46
CA PRO A 501 34.10 -3.21 0.96
C PRO A 501 33.58 -2.11 1.90
N GLU A 502 33.90 -0.85 1.60
CA GLU A 502 33.40 0.32 2.32
C GLU A 502 31.88 0.44 2.22
N SER A 503 31.30 0.30 1.01
CA SER A 503 29.85 0.33 0.84
C SER A 503 29.13 -0.78 1.59
N ALA A 504 29.74 -1.97 1.67
CA ALA A 504 29.21 -3.09 2.42
C ALA A 504 29.34 -2.89 3.94
N ALA A 505 30.42 -2.27 4.41
CA ALA A 505 30.61 -1.92 5.81
C ALA A 505 29.62 -0.86 6.27
N ARG A 506 29.42 0.21 5.48
CA ARG A 506 28.40 1.22 5.74
C ARG A 506 26.99 0.61 5.79
N HIS A 507 26.63 -0.19 4.78
CA HIS A 507 25.33 -0.88 4.75
C HIS A 507 25.09 -1.73 6.00
N ARG A 508 26.11 -2.47 6.48
CA ARG A 508 26.01 -3.22 7.74
C ARG A 508 25.78 -2.30 8.95
N GLY A 509 26.47 -1.17 9.02
CA GLY A 509 26.26 -0.18 10.08
C GLY A 509 24.84 0.40 10.07
N GLU A 510 24.33 0.77 8.89
CA GLU A 510 22.97 1.28 8.69
C GLU A 510 21.91 0.23 9.05
N VAL A 511 22.14 -1.05 8.73
CA VAL A 511 21.29 -2.17 9.14
C VAL A 511 21.22 -2.30 10.67
N GLU A 512 22.36 -2.27 11.35
CA GLU A 512 22.37 -2.39 12.82
C GLU A 512 21.75 -1.18 13.49
N ALA A 513 21.98 0.03 12.98
CA ALA A 513 21.32 1.23 13.45
C ALA A 513 19.79 1.18 13.27
N LEU A 514 19.31 0.67 12.13
CA LEU A 514 17.88 0.50 11.89
C LEU A 514 17.25 -0.47 12.90
N LYS A 515 17.90 -1.62 13.15
CA LYS A 515 17.44 -2.59 14.15
C LYS A 515 17.47 -2.02 15.56
N GLN A 516 18.51 -1.26 15.90
CA GLN A 516 18.63 -0.64 17.22
C GLN A 516 17.53 0.41 17.45
N ARG A 517 17.26 1.25 16.46
CA ARG A 517 16.30 2.36 16.57
C ARG A 517 14.84 1.89 16.42
N TRP A 518 14.57 0.93 15.54
CA TRP A 518 13.22 0.55 15.12
C TRP A 518 12.88 -0.94 15.33
N GLY A 519 13.74 -1.70 16.02
CA GLY A 519 13.59 -3.14 16.25
C GLY A 519 12.18 -3.62 16.60
N PRO A 520 11.46 -2.99 17.56
CA PRO A 520 10.10 -3.37 17.89
C PRO A 520 9.12 -3.30 16.70
N LEU A 521 9.25 -2.30 15.81
CA LEU A 521 8.43 -2.19 14.60
C LEU A 521 8.85 -3.18 13.50
N LEU A 522 10.08 -3.69 13.54
CA LEU A 522 10.55 -4.73 12.62
C LEU A 522 10.07 -6.14 13.03
N ALA A 523 9.49 -6.32 14.22
CA ALA A 523 8.89 -7.60 14.61
C ALA A 523 7.67 -7.92 13.73
N GLN A 524 6.76 -6.95 13.60
CA GLN A 524 5.57 -7.06 12.78
C GLN A 524 5.15 -5.67 12.29
N ASP A 525 5.06 -5.52 10.97
CA ASP A 525 4.53 -4.30 10.37
C ASP A 525 3.02 -4.19 10.66
N PRO A 526 2.53 -3.04 11.17
CA PRO A 526 1.12 -2.87 11.53
C PRO A 526 0.17 -2.87 10.32
N HIS A 527 0.68 -2.58 9.12
CA HIS A 527 -0.08 -2.55 7.87
C HIS A 527 0.07 -3.83 7.03
N TYR A 528 0.81 -4.83 7.51
CA TYR A 528 1.02 -6.09 6.79
C TYR A 528 0.46 -7.28 7.55
N HIS A 529 -0.29 -8.13 6.86
CA HIS A 529 -0.93 -9.25 7.51
C HIS A 529 0.09 -10.32 7.97
N PRO A 530 0.10 -10.73 9.25
CA PRO A 530 1.06 -11.71 9.81
C PRO A 530 0.94 -13.14 9.21
N GLY A 531 -0.19 -13.45 8.57
CA GLY A 531 -0.44 -14.72 7.88
C GLY A 531 0.34 -14.92 6.58
N PHE A 532 1.04 -13.90 6.06
CA PHE A 532 1.90 -14.06 4.88
C PHE A 532 3.34 -14.49 5.24
N ASP A 533 4.01 -15.17 4.30
CA ASP A 533 5.42 -15.54 4.44
C ASP A 533 6.33 -14.30 4.37
N PRO A 534 7.18 -14.05 5.37
CA PRO A 534 8.10 -12.92 5.35
C PRO A 534 9.34 -13.06 4.49
N ASN A 535 9.65 -14.22 3.93
CA ASN A 535 11.01 -14.46 3.49
C ASN A 535 11.23 -14.22 1.98
N LEU A 536 10.18 -14.15 1.17
CA LEU A 536 10.28 -14.14 -0.30
C LEU A 536 9.98 -12.79 -0.92
N SER A 537 8.70 -12.45 -1.00
CA SER A 537 8.13 -11.19 -1.45
C SER A 537 6.79 -11.02 -0.74
N THR A 538 6.33 -9.79 -0.58
CA THR A 538 5.10 -9.50 0.15
C THR A 538 3.89 -9.98 -0.63
N HIS A 539 2.87 -10.47 0.09
CA HIS A 539 1.63 -10.99 -0.48
C HIS A 539 1.79 -12.18 -1.44
N LEU A 540 2.97 -12.80 -1.50
CA LEU A 540 3.26 -13.88 -2.45
C LEU A 540 2.57 -15.19 -2.03
N ARG A 541 2.76 -15.62 -0.77
CA ARG A 541 2.24 -16.89 -0.25
C ARG A 541 1.98 -16.82 1.24
N LEU A 542 1.22 -17.78 1.74
CA LEU A 542 0.92 -17.94 3.17
C LEU A 542 2.14 -18.42 3.98
N ARG A 543 2.18 -18.01 5.25
CA ARG A 543 3.14 -18.51 6.23
C ARG A 543 2.95 -20.01 6.41
N ARG A 544 4.05 -20.78 6.39
CA ARG A 544 4.00 -22.23 6.62
C ARG A 544 3.48 -22.52 8.03
N GLY A 545 2.58 -23.50 8.13
CA GLY A 545 2.00 -23.94 9.40
C GLY A 545 0.91 -23.03 9.97
N TRP A 546 0.65 -21.87 9.38
CA TRP A 546 -0.46 -21.01 9.81
C TRP A 546 -1.80 -21.65 9.40
N THR A 547 -2.69 -21.81 10.37
CA THR A 547 -4.02 -22.43 10.20
C THR A 547 -5.12 -21.39 9.99
N GLY A 548 -4.86 -20.13 10.34
CA GLY A 548 -5.86 -19.06 10.31
C GLY A 548 -6.94 -19.14 11.38
N LEU A 549 -6.94 -20.19 12.21
CA LEU A 549 -7.95 -20.37 13.26
C LEU A 549 -7.57 -19.69 14.56
N GLU A 550 -6.28 -19.50 14.85
CA GLU A 550 -5.85 -18.66 15.97
C GLU A 550 -5.43 -17.28 15.46
N PRO A 551 -5.61 -16.21 16.26
CA PRO A 551 -5.07 -14.90 15.94
C PRO A 551 -3.59 -15.06 15.60
N ALA A 552 -3.20 -14.59 14.44
CA ALA A 552 -1.80 -14.63 14.06
C ALA A 552 -0.98 -13.74 15.00
N GLU A 553 -0.12 -14.34 15.82
CA GLU A 553 0.74 -13.58 16.73
C GLU A 553 1.79 -12.76 15.94
N PRO A 554 2.09 -11.52 16.38
CA PRO A 554 3.28 -10.79 15.98
C PRO A 554 4.54 -11.66 16.18
N ARG A 555 5.59 -11.44 15.39
CA ARG A 555 6.79 -12.28 15.46
C ARG A 555 7.68 -12.00 16.66
#